data_AF-A0AB36B7U4-F1
#
_entry.id   AF-A0AB36B7U4-F1
#
_cell.length_a   1.000
_cell.length_b   1.000
_cell.length_c   1.000
_cell.angle_alpha   90.00
_cell.angle_beta   90.00
_cell.angle_gamma   90.00
#
_symmetry.space_group_name_H-M   'P 1'
#
loop_
_entity.id
_entity.type
_entity.pdbx_description
1 polymer ?
#
loop_
_entity_poly.entity_id
_entity_poly.type
_entity_poly.pdbx_seq_one_letter_code
_entity_poly.pdbx_strand_id
1 'polypeptide(L)'
;MNEQSIYEIVRGIWRASIEKAKTVDYVFGVYNSLIIAVYKPTKWFICKNAKDKLPRQDIVINGKTENRIFFEDTNFENRIPLDKNQLFYLNKSITELKINQSAQNPITYLYPTN
;
A
#
# COMPACT_ATOMS: atom_id res chain seq x y z
N MET A 1 9.85 9.90 11.76
CA MET A 1 9.72 9.57 10.32
C MET A 1 8.70 10.55 9.73
N ASN A 2 8.94 11.15 8.56
CA ASN A 2 7.99 12.07 7.93
C ASN A 2 6.99 11.31 7.02
N GLU A 3 5.88 11.94 6.66
CA GLU A 3 4.82 11.33 5.85
C GLU A 3 5.34 10.81 4.49
N GLN A 4 6.23 11.56 3.85
CA GLN A 4 6.84 11.12 2.58
C GLN A 4 7.62 9.82 2.75
N SER A 5 8.41 9.68 3.81
CA SER A 5 9.17 8.45 4.07
C SER A 5 8.25 7.27 4.31
N ILE A 6 7.14 7.47 5.04
CA ILE A 6 6.14 6.42 5.26
C ILE A 6 5.52 6.02 3.92
N TYR A 7 5.17 6.98 3.07
CA TYR A 7 4.62 6.71 1.75
C TYR A 7 5.60 5.91 0.87
N GLU A 8 6.88 6.28 0.80
CA GLU A 8 7.88 5.53 0.02
C GLU A 8 8.09 4.10 0.53
N ILE A 9 7.94 3.89 1.85
CA ILE A 9 8.00 2.55 2.45
C ILE A 9 6.76 1.72 2.05
N VAL A 10 5.56 2.29 2.20
CA VAL A 10 4.30 1.57 2.02
C VAL A 10 3.99 1.34 0.55
N ARG A 11 4.37 2.27 -0.35
CA ARG A 11 3.97 2.20 -1.76
C ARG A 11 4.66 1.10 -2.55
N GLY A 12 5.71 0.47 -2.00
CA GLY A 12 6.71 -0.24 -2.78
C GLY A 12 6.83 -1.75 -2.58
N ILE A 13 7.28 -2.43 -3.65
CA ILE A 13 7.98 -3.72 -3.61
C ILE A 13 7.09 -4.87 -3.10
N TRP A 14 5.80 -4.78 -3.40
CA TRP A 14 4.80 -5.79 -3.07
C TRP A 14 4.98 -7.05 -3.91
N ARG A 15 4.90 -8.20 -3.24
CA ARG A 15 4.80 -9.51 -3.89
C ARG A 15 3.33 -9.85 -4.10
N ALA A 16 2.74 -9.32 -5.17
CA ALA A 16 1.34 -9.51 -5.50
C ALA A 16 1.12 -9.54 -7.02
N SER A 17 -0.01 -10.10 -7.44
CA SER A 17 -0.47 -9.99 -8.82
C SER A 17 -0.93 -8.56 -9.10
N ILE A 18 -0.49 -7.98 -10.21
CA ILE A 18 -0.93 -6.65 -10.63
C ILE A 18 -2.45 -6.59 -10.89
N GLU A 19 -3.04 -7.68 -11.38
CA GLU A 19 -4.49 -7.74 -11.65
C GLU A 19 -5.29 -7.66 -10.35
N LYS A 20 -4.85 -8.39 -9.30
CA LYS A 20 -5.46 -8.32 -7.97
C LYS A 20 -5.21 -6.99 -7.28
N ALA A 21 -4.06 -6.37 -7.53
CA ALA A 21 -3.74 -5.07 -6.93
C ALA A 21 -4.60 -3.94 -7.50
N LYS A 22 -4.94 -4.00 -8.79
CA LYS A 22 -5.86 -3.04 -9.42
C LYS A 22 -7.27 -3.03 -8.82
N THR A 23 -7.68 -4.10 -8.13
CA THR A 23 -8.97 -4.16 -7.44
C THR A 23 -8.91 -3.68 -5.99
N VAL A 24 -7.75 -3.19 -5.53
CA VAL A 24 -7.56 -2.72 -4.15
C VAL A 24 -7.89 -1.23 -4.09
N ASP A 25 -8.86 -0.87 -3.26
CA ASP A 25 -9.25 0.53 -3.05
C ASP A 25 -8.30 1.26 -2.09
N TYR A 26 -7.83 0.57 -1.05
CA TYR A 26 -6.98 1.17 -0.01
C TYR A 26 -5.80 0.27 0.36
N VAL A 27 -4.66 0.88 0.64
CA VAL A 27 -3.47 0.21 1.16
C VAL A 27 -3.13 0.77 2.53
N PHE A 28 -2.96 -0.12 3.51
CA PHE A 28 -2.63 0.24 4.88
C PHE A 28 -1.12 0.12 5.13
N GLY A 29 -0.54 1.18 5.68
CA GLY A 29 0.74 1.13 6.37
C GLY A 29 0.50 0.74 7.81
N VAL A 30 1.00 -0.42 8.23
CA VAL A 30 0.79 -0.97 9.57
C VAL A 30 2.12 -1.12 10.29
N TYR A 31 2.19 -0.64 11.53
CA TYR A 31 3.36 -0.80 12.41
C TYR A 31 2.90 -1.12 13.83
N ASN A 32 3.43 -2.19 14.43
CA ASN A 32 3.02 -2.67 15.76
C ASN A 32 1.49 -2.78 15.91
N SER A 33 0.84 -3.39 14.93
CA SER A 33 -0.62 -3.51 14.81
C SER A 33 -1.39 -2.20 14.63
N LEU A 34 -0.74 -1.03 14.63
CA LEU A 34 -1.39 0.26 14.42
C LEU A 34 -1.38 0.63 12.93
N ILE A 35 -2.52 1.06 12.41
CA ILE A 35 -2.61 1.66 11.07
C ILE A 35 -2.06 3.08 11.16
N ILE A 36 -0.85 3.28 10.63
CA ILE A 36 -0.16 4.58 10.63
C ILE A 36 -0.33 5.34 9.32
N ALA A 37 -0.80 4.68 8.27
CA ALA A 37 -1.09 5.30 6.98
C ALA A 37 -2.19 4.55 6.22
N VAL A 38 -3.00 5.29 5.46
CA VAL A 38 -4.02 4.73 4.58
C VAL A 38 -3.96 5.47 3.25
N TYR A 39 -3.49 4.78 2.21
CA TYR A 39 -3.37 5.34 0.87
C TYR A 39 -4.46 4.80 -0.04
N LYS A 40 -4.78 5.56 -1.08
CA LYS A 40 -5.74 5.21 -2.12
C LYS A 40 -4.99 5.09 -3.45
N PRO A 41 -4.49 3.90 -3.80
CA PRO A 41 -3.75 3.68 -5.04
C PRO A 41 -4.56 4.16 -6.25
N THR A 42 -4.03 5.13 -7.00
CA THR A 42 -4.61 5.57 -8.27
C THR A 42 -4.03 4.80 -9.44
N LYS A 43 -2.77 4.35 -9.33
CA LYS A 43 -2.06 3.57 -10.35
C LYS A 43 -1.19 2.50 -9.71
N TRP A 44 -1.06 1.39 -10.41
CA TRP A 44 -0.17 0.29 -10.06
C TRP A 44 0.82 0.02 -11.18
N PHE A 45 2.05 -0.27 -10.81
CA PHE A 45 3.17 -0.48 -11.72
C PHE A 45 3.90 -1.77 -11.38
N ILE A 46 4.49 -2.39 -12.40
CA ILE A 46 5.45 -3.47 -12.24
C ILE A 46 6.84 -2.84 -12.20
N CYS A 47 7.68 -3.22 -11.25
CA CYS A 47 9.01 -2.63 -11.04
C CYS A 47 9.83 -2.58 -12.34
N LYS A 48 9.87 -3.67 -13.11
CA LYS A 48 10.64 -3.73 -14.37
C LYS A 48 10.16 -2.77 -15.47
N ASN A 49 8.88 -2.37 -15.43
CA ASN A 49 8.25 -1.54 -16.47
C ASN A 49 8.33 -0.04 -16.16
N ALA A 50 8.58 0.36 -14.92
CA ALA A 50 8.52 1.76 -14.46
C ALA A 50 9.67 2.07 -13.49
N LYS A 51 10.90 2.01 -14.00
CA LYS A 51 12.13 2.17 -13.19
C LYS A 51 12.32 3.60 -12.66
N ASP A 52 11.84 4.57 -13.42
CA ASP A 52 11.86 6.01 -13.13
C ASP A 52 10.95 6.40 -11.96
N LYS A 53 9.93 5.58 -11.66
CA LYS A 53 8.89 5.82 -10.65
C LYS A 53 9.05 4.97 -9.40
N LEU A 54 10.18 4.26 -9.28
CA LEU A 54 10.44 3.42 -8.13
C LEU A 54 10.41 4.26 -6.84
N PRO A 55 9.84 3.71 -5.75
CA PRO A 55 9.71 4.43 -4.49
C PRO A 55 11.06 4.81 -3.87
N ARG A 56 12.13 4.10 -4.23
CA ARG A 56 13.48 4.49 -3.86
C ARG A 56 14.44 4.22 -4.99
N GLN A 57 15.38 5.14 -5.15
CA GLN A 57 16.40 5.09 -6.21
C GLN A 57 17.51 4.06 -5.93
N ASP A 58 17.66 3.61 -4.68
CA ASP A 58 18.61 2.57 -4.28
C ASP A 58 18.11 1.13 -4.60
N ILE A 59 16.86 0.99 -5.07
CA ILE A 59 16.30 -0.32 -5.40
C ILE A 59 16.90 -0.83 -6.71
N VAL A 60 17.83 -1.78 -6.58
CA VAL A 60 18.36 -2.52 -7.72
C VAL A 60 17.33 -3.57 -8.15
N ILE A 61 16.78 -3.41 -9.35
CA ILE A 61 15.92 -4.42 -9.96
C ILE A 61 16.79 -5.62 -10.35
N ASN A 62 16.45 -6.78 -9.78
CA ASN A 62 17.03 -8.07 -10.13
C ASN A 62 15.90 -9.07 -10.41
N GLY A 63 16.24 -10.31 -10.79
CA GLY A 63 15.25 -11.35 -11.09
C GLY A 63 14.23 -11.64 -9.97
N LYS A 64 14.50 -11.25 -8.72
CA LYS A 64 13.58 -11.42 -7.58
C LYS A 64 12.67 -10.22 -7.34
N THR A 65 13.02 -9.04 -7.85
CA THR A 65 12.27 -7.78 -7.66
C THR A 65 11.60 -7.26 -8.92
N GLU A 66 11.98 -7.75 -10.10
CA GLU A 66 11.46 -7.31 -11.39
C GLU A 66 9.94 -7.42 -11.53
N ASN A 67 9.32 -8.48 -11.02
CA ASN A 67 7.88 -8.75 -11.12
C ASN A 67 7.11 -8.28 -9.88
N ARG A 68 7.78 -7.61 -8.93
CA ARG A 68 7.11 -6.97 -7.81
C ARG A 68 6.38 -5.73 -8.30
N ILE A 69 5.37 -5.33 -7.55
CA ILE A 69 4.55 -4.17 -7.89
C ILE A 69 4.70 -3.06 -6.87
N PHE A 70 4.38 -1.86 -7.29
CA PHE A 70 4.27 -0.68 -6.43
C PHE A 70 3.11 0.18 -6.92
N PHE A 71 2.64 1.08 -6.09
CA PHE A 71 1.57 2.01 -6.45
C PHE A 71 1.98 3.47 -6.38
N GLU A 72 1.18 4.30 -7.02
CA GLU A 72 1.14 5.74 -6.83
C GLU A 72 -0.24 6.11 -6.27
N ASP A 73 -0.28 7.00 -5.30
CA ASP A 73 -1.45 7.69 -4.80
C ASP A 73 -1.31 9.17 -5.21
N THR A 74 -1.99 9.52 -6.31
CA THR A 74 -1.96 10.89 -6.85
C THR A 74 -2.58 11.90 -5.88
N ASN A 75 -3.48 11.48 -5.00
CA ASN A 75 -4.05 12.37 -3.99
C ASN A 75 -3.00 12.73 -2.94
N PHE A 76 -2.24 11.75 -2.48
CA PHE A 76 -1.11 11.99 -1.58
C PHE A 76 -0.06 12.90 -2.23
N GLU A 77 0.34 12.61 -3.48
CA GLU A 77 1.37 13.40 -4.19
C GLU A 77 0.94 14.86 -4.42
N ASN A 78 -0.36 15.09 -4.66
CA ASN A 78 -0.93 16.44 -4.82
C ASN A 78 -1.34 17.09 -3.48
N ARG A 79 -1.05 16.46 -2.34
CA ARG A 79 -1.43 16.94 -1.00
C ARG A 79 -2.93 17.18 -0.84
N ILE A 80 -3.73 16.36 -1.50
CA ILE A 80 -5.19 16.37 -1.37
C ILE A 80 -5.55 15.77 0.00
N PRO A 81 -6.48 16.39 0.75
CA PRO A 81 -6.92 15.86 2.04
C PRO A 81 -7.45 14.42 1.95
N LEU A 82 -7.24 13.66 3.03
CA LEU A 82 -7.72 12.29 3.18
C LEU A 82 -9.24 12.22 3.11
N ASP A 83 -9.76 11.17 2.48
CA ASP A 83 -11.19 10.89 2.46
C ASP A 83 -11.70 10.30 3.80
N LYS A 84 -13.03 10.16 3.91
CA LYS A 84 -13.68 9.66 5.14
C LYS A 84 -13.17 8.28 5.57
N ASN A 85 -12.88 7.39 4.61
CA ASN A 85 -12.42 6.03 4.92
C ASN A 85 -10.96 6.03 5.37
N GLN A 86 -10.13 6.83 4.69
CA GLN A 86 -8.73 7.01 5.10
C GLN A 86 -8.63 7.53 6.53
N LEU A 87 -9.41 8.57 6.86
CA LEU A 87 -9.49 9.12 8.22
C LEU A 87 -10.04 8.11 9.23
N PHE A 88 -11.04 7.32 8.85
CA PHE A 88 -11.65 6.34 9.74
C PHE A 88 -10.67 5.25 10.17
N TYR A 89 -9.87 4.70 9.25
CA TYR A 89 -8.95 3.60 9.57
C TYR A 89 -7.64 4.07 10.21
N LEU A 90 -7.25 5.34 10.02
CA LEU A 90 -6.04 5.88 10.60
C LEU A 90 -6.07 5.79 12.14
N ASN A 91 -4.94 5.41 12.74
CA ASN A 91 -4.77 5.17 14.18
C ASN A 91 -5.62 4.04 14.78
N LYS A 92 -6.32 3.25 13.96
CA LYS A 92 -6.98 2.03 14.44
C LYS A 92 -6.00 0.87 14.54
N SER A 93 -6.28 -0.04 15.46
CA SER A 93 -5.53 -1.30 15.55
C SER A 93 -6.07 -2.29 14.53
N ILE A 94 -5.19 -2.92 13.76
CA ILE A 94 -5.56 -4.04 12.88
C ILE A 94 -6.01 -5.27 13.68
N THR A 95 -5.70 -5.34 14.98
CA THR A 95 -6.17 -6.42 15.86
C THR A 95 -7.67 -6.29 16.18
N GLU A 96 -8.19 -5.06 16.16
CA GLU A 96 -9.62 -4.79 16.32
C GLU A 96 -10.41 -5.06 15.04
N LEU A 97 -9.72 -4.98 13.89
CA LEU A 97 -10.25 -5.46 12.62
C LEU A 97 -10.22 -6.99 12.68
N LYS A 98 -11.37 -7.66 12.48
CA LYS A 98 -11.47 -9.14 12.46
C LYS A 98 -10.74 -9.73 11.25
N ILE A 99 -9.43 -9.53 11.16
CA ILE A 99 -8.55 -10.01 10.10
C ILE A 99 -8.27 -11.49 10.38
N ASN A 100 -8.48 -12.33 9.36
CA ASN A 100 -8.25 -13.76 9.47
C ASN A 100 -6.73 -14.02 9.48
N GLN A 101 -6.13 -14.04 10.68
CA GLN A 101 -4.67 -14.15 10.89
C GLN A 101 -4.05 -15.46 10.38
N SER A 102 -4.88 -16.41 9.95
CA SER A 102 -4.49 -17.70 9.38
C SER A 102 -4.16 -17.65 7.87
N ALA A 103 -4.34 -16.51 7.21
CA ALA A 103 -4.05 -16.38 5.78
C ALA A 103 -2.53 -16.33 5.52
N GLN A 104 -2.03 -17.25 4.69
CA GLN A 104 -0.62 -17.33 4.28
C GLN A 104 -0.13 -16.13 3.44
N ASN A 105 -1.05 -15.25 3.01
CA ASN A 105 -0.77 -14.02 2.28
C ASN A 105 -0.87 -12.79 3.21
N PRO A 106 0.11 -11.88 3.22
CA PRO A 106 0.07 -10.65 4.02
C PRO A 106 -0.95 -9.60 3.53
N ILE A 107 -1.80 -9.97 2.56
CA ILE A 107 -2.82 -9.10 1.96
C ILE A 107 -4.18 -9.61 2.44
N THR A 108 -4.86 -8.81 3.27
CA THR A 108 -6.22 -9.08 3.73
C THR A 108 -7.18 -8.07 3.11
N TYR A 109 -8.25 -8.57 2.50
CA TYR A 109 -9.32 -7.76 1.93
C TYR A 109 -10.40 -7.54 3.00
N LEU A 110 -10.71 -6.28 3.31
CA LEU A 110 -11.82 -5.92 4.20
C LEU A 110 -13.01 -5.54 3.34
N TYR A 111 -14.09 -6.32 3.43
CA TYR A 111 -15.37 -5.96 2.82
C TYR A 111 -16.17 -5.12 3.82
N PRO A 112 -16.75 -3.98 3.41
CA PRO A 112 -17.69 -3.27 4.27
C PRO A 112 -18.90 -4.17 4.53
N THR A 113 -19.30 -4.30 5.79
CA THR A 113 -20.62 -4.84 6.15
C THR A 113 -21.67 -3.77 5.80
N ASN A 114 -22.60 -4.16 4.93
CA ASN A 114 -23.77 -3.38 4.53
C ASN A 114 -24.56 -2.80 5.71
#